data_AF-S5ZSV1-F1
#
_entry.id   AF-S5ZSV1-F1
#
_cell.length_a   1.000
_cell.length_b   1.000
_cell.length_c   1.000
_cell.angle_alpha   90.00
_cell.angle_beta   90.00
_cell.angle_gamma   90.00
#
_symmetry.space_group_name_H-M   'P 1'
#
loop_
_entity.id
_entity.type
_entity.pdbx_description
1 polymer ?
#
loop_
_entity_poly.entity_id
_entity_poly.type
_entity_poly.pdbx_seq_one_letter_code
_entity_poly.pdbx_strand_id
1 'polypeptide(L)'
;MREFLSCWLPVILWCLVIYTFSESSLFTGANTAHVLQVILSYWPFGGGDEEGPSWLNVLIRKAAHLTEFGILAALVWRALSPKRLAYAGAWLFATAYAATDEWHQSFEPGRTATPKDVAIDSCGALIALLVVWGCRRWLRKKHQAVKRGV
;
A
#
# COMPACT_ATOMS: atom_id res chain seq x y z
N MET A 1 -24.38 9.68 10.54
CA MET A 1 -24.16 8.40 9.81
C MET A 1 -23.56 8.58 8.42
N ARG A 2 -24.11 9.45 7.54
CA ARG A 2 -23.59 9.67 6.18
C ARG A 2 -22.10 10.05 6.12
N GLU A 3 -21.63 10.97 6.96
CA GLU A 3 -20.21 11.37 6.98
C GLU A 3 -19.26 10.25 7.43
N PHE A 4 -19.69 9.42 8.39
CA PHE A 4 -18.94 8.25 8.80
C PHE A 4 -18.81 7.26 7.64
N LEU A 5 -19.93 6.94 6.98
CA LEU A 5 -19.95 6.05 5.81
C LEU A 5 -19.04 6.57 4.68
N SER A 6 -19.08 7.86 4.36
CA SER A 6 -18.23 8.45 3.31
C SER A 6 -16.73 8.40 3.63
N CYS A 7 -16.35 8.39 4.91
CA CYS A 7 -14.97 8.25 5.34
C CYS A 7 -14.47 6.80 5.27
N TRP A 8 -15.32 5.84 5.65
CA TRP A 8 -14.97 4.42 5.73
C TRP A 8 -15.19 3.65 4.43
N LEU A 9 -16.08 4.11 3.54
CA LEU A 9 -16.33 3.46 2.25
C LEU A 9 -15.04 3.30 1.42
N PRO A 10 -14.18 4.32 1.26
CA PRO A 10 -12.91 4.15 0.56
C PRO A 10 -11.95 3.16 1.24
N VAL A 11 -11.99 3.04 2.57
CA VAL A 11 -11.18 2.05 3.30
C VAL A 11 -11.65 0.65 2.94
N ILE A 12 -12.96 0.40 3.00
CA ILE A 12 -13.55 -0.90 2.68
C ILE A 12 -13.28 -1.27 1.22
N LEU A 13 -13.49 -0.33 0.29
CA LEU A 13 -13.19 -0.55 -1.12
C LEU A 13 -11.71 -0.88 -1.35
N TRP A 14 -10.81 -0.20 -0.64
CA TRP A 14 -9.37 -0.46 -0.76
C TRP A 14 -8.97 -1.82 -0.15
N CYS A 15 -9.57 -2.22 0.97
CA CYS A 15 -9.40 -3.56 1.52
C CYS A 15 -9.84 -4.63 0.51
N LEU A 16 -10.98 -4.44 -0.16
CA LEU A 16 -11.44 -5.34 -1.22
C LEU A 16 -10.45 -5.39 -2.38
N VAL A 17 -9.88 -4.25 -2.80
CA VAL A 17 -8.82 -4.22 -3.81
C VAL A 17 -7.63 -5.07 -3.38
N ILE A 18 -7.09 -4.84 -2.18
CA ILE A 18 -5.95 -5.63 -1.65
C ILE A 18 -6.30 -7.12 -1.61
N TYR A 19 -7.48 -7.47 -1.11
CA TYR A 19 -7.93 -8.87 -1.04
C TYR A 19 -7.98 -9.52 -2.42
N THR A 20 -8.58 -8.84 -3.42
CA THR A 20 -8.63 -9.36 -4.79
C THR A 20 -7.26 -9.45 -5.45
N PHE A 21 -6.35 -8.50 -5.17
CA PHE A 21 -4.98 -8.54 -5.67
C PHE A 21 -4.19 -9.70 -5.05
N SER A 22 -4.37 -9.95 -3.75
CA SER A 22 -3.75 -11.09 -3.07
C SER A 22 -4.26 -12.44 -3.53
N GLU A 23 -5.58 -12.57 -3.71
CA GLU A 23 -6.24 -13.79 -4.24
C GLU A 23 -5.93 -14.03 -5.72
N SER A 24 -5.62 -12.96 -6.47
CA SER A 24 -5.30 -13.09 -7.88
C SER A 24 -3.98 -13.86 -8.05
N SER A 25 -4.11 -15.12 -8.46
CA SER A 25 -3.03 -15.94 -8.99
C SER A 25 -2.29 -15.30 -10.19
N LEU A 26 -2.81 -14.18 -10.71
CA LEU A 26 -2.17 -13.25 -11.65
C LEU A 26 -0.87 -12.60 -11.11
N PHE A 27 -0.67 -12.53 -9.78
CA PHE A 27 0.57 -12.05 -9.16
C PHE A 27 1.39 -13.17 -8.47
N THR A 28 1.23 -14.41 -8.96
CA THR A 28 2.27 -15.43 -8.75
C THR A 28 3.55 -15.02 -9.49
N GLY A 29 4.71 -15.52 -9.07
CA GLY A 29 6.00 -15.14 -9.70
C GLY A 29 5.99 -15.31 -11.23
N ALA A 30 5.32 -16.35 -11.74
CA ALA A 30 5.18 -16.64 -13.16
C ALA A 30 4.27 -15.63 -13.91
N ASN A 31 3.09 -15.30 -13.38
CA ASN A 31 2.17 -14.38 -14.05
C ASN A 31 2.59 -12.90 -13.90
N THR A 32 3.28 -12.56 -12.80
CA THR A 32 3.91 -11.24 -12.62
C THR A 32 4.96 -11.01 -13.71
N ALA A 33 5.80 -12.01 -14.00
CA ALA A 33 6.80 -11.93 -15.06
C ALA A 33 6.14 -11.68 -16.43
N HIS A 34 4.99 -12.29 -16.69
CA HIS A 34 4.26 -12.13 -17.95
C HIS A 34 3.61 -10.74 -18.09
N VAL A 35 3.03 -10.19 -17.02
CA VAL A 35 2.52 -8.80 -16.98
C VAL A 35 3.67 -7.81 -17.09
N LEU A 36 4.80 -8.10 -16.43
CA LEU A 36 6.00 -7.28 -16.50
C LEU A 36 6.58 -7.26 -17.92
N GLN A 37 6.61 -8.39 -18.61
CA GLN A 37 7.01 -8.46 -20.02
C GLN A 37 6.09 -7.62 -20.91
N VAL A 38 4.78 -7.68 -20.72
CA VAL A 38 3.84 -6.84 -21.49
C VAL A 38 4.14 -5.37 -21.25
N ILE A 39 4.33 -4.93 -20.01
CA ILE A 39 4.65 -3.53 -19.69
C ILE A 39 6.04 -3.12 -20.20
N LEU A 40 7.05 -3.97 -20.03
CA LEU A 40 8.43 -3.73 -20.47
C LEU A 40 8.59 -3.76 -21.99
N SER A 41 7.72 -4.48 -22.71
CA SER A 41 7.70 -4.50 -24.18
C SER A 41 7.36 -3.14 -24.81
N TYR A 42 6.71 -2.25 -24.05
CA TYR A 42 6.44 -0.87 -24.45
C TYR A 42 7.59 0.09 -24.09
N TRP A 43 8.66 -0.37 -23.43
CA TRP A 43 9.81 0.44 -23.06
C TRP A 43 11.00 0.18 -23.99
N PRO A 44 11.66 1.21 -24.56
CA PRO A 44 12.68 1.07 -25.60
C PRO A 44 14.01 0.41 -25.15
N PHE A 45 14.10 -0.03 -23.90
CA PHE A 45 15.28 -0.70 -23.31
C PHE A 45 14.98 -2.10 -22.75
N GLY A 46 13.77 -2.63 -22.92
CA GLY A 46 13.28 -3.83 -22.23
C GLY A 46 12.89 -4.97 -23.17
N GLY A 47 13.74 -5.27 -24.15
CA GLY A 47 13.58 -6.42 -25.05
C GLY A 47 14.80 -7.32 -24.97
N GLY A 48 14.72 -8.37 -24.17
CA GLY A 48 15.78 -9.36 -24.04
C GLY A 48 15.55 -10.17 -22.77
N ASP A 49 15.36 -11.47 -22.97
CA ASP A 49 15.18 -12.51 -21.96
C ASP A 49 13.70 -12.75 -21.61
N GLU A 50 13.22 -13.95 -21.96
CA GLU A 50 11.84 -14.45 -21.77
C GLU A 50 11.37 -14.49 -20.31
N GLU A 51 12.20 -14.03 -19.38
CA GLU A 51 11.87 -13.67 -18.01
C GLU A 51 12.77 -12.49 -17.62
N GLY A 52 12.22 -11.27 -17.52
CA GLY A 52 12.99 -10.14 -16.97
C GLY A 52 13.65 -10.52 -15.63
N PRO A 53 14.78 -9.90 -15.24
CA PRO A 53 15.62 -10.40 -14.15
C PRO A 53 14.80 -10.71 -12.90
N SER A 54 14.93 -11.93 -12.35
CA SER A 54 14.15 -12.40 -11.18
C SER A 54 14.08 -11.39 -10.02
N TRP A 55 15.16 -10.62 -9.80
CA TRP A 55 15.22 -9.59 -8.76
C TRP A 55 14.29 -8.38 -9.02
N LEU A 56 14.04 -8.02 -10.28
CA LEU A 56 13.17 -6.90 -10.66
C LEU A 56 11.71 -7.23 -10.37
N ASN A 57 11.28 -8.47 -10.68
CA ASN A 57 9.95 -8.98 -10.33
C ASN A 57 9.71 -8.94 -8.82
N VAL A 58 10.70 -9.38 -8.02
CA VAL A 58 10.63 -9.31 -6.55
C VAL A 58 10.56 -7.87 -6.06
N LEU A 59 11.35 -6.96 -6.65
CA LEU A 59 11.36 -5.55 -6.27
C LEU A 59 10.01 -4.88 -6.54
N ILE A 60 9.43 -5.12 -7.72
CA ILE A 60 8.15 -4.53 -8.12
C ILE A 60 7.01 -5.06 -7.26
N ARG A 61 6.98 -6.36 -6.96
CA ARG A 61 6.00 -6.93 -6.02
C ARG A 61 6.10 -6.29 -4.64
N LYS A 62 7.31 -6.17 -4.09
CA LYS A 62 7.52 -5.53 -2.79
C LYS A 62 7.12 -4.05 -2.80
N ALA A 63 7.39 -3.34 -3.90
CA ALA A 63 6.96 -1.94 -4.05
C ALA A 63 5.43 -1.80 -4.15
N ALA A 64 4.76 -2.74 -4.82
CA ALA A 64 3.30 -2.78 -4.93
C ALA A 64 2.66 -2.95 -3.56
N HIS A 65 3.02 -4.00 -2.81
CA HIS A 65 2.50 -4.23 -1.45
C HIS A 65 2.80 -3.03 -0.53
N LEU A 66 4.04 -2.53 -0.53
CA LEU A 66 4.42 -1.34 0.24
C LEU A 66 3.51 -0.13 -0.06
N THR A 67 3.14 0.05 -1.33
CA THR A 67 2.25 1.13 -1.79
C THR A 67 0.80 0.89 -1.38
N GLU A 68 0.30 -0.34 -1.54
CA GLU A 68 -1.07 -0.74 -1.19
C GLU A 68 -1.36 -0.52 0.30
N PHE A 69 -0.48 -1.01 1.18
CA PHE A 69 -0.60 -0.82 2.62
C PHE A 69 -0.33 0.64 3.03
N GLY A 70 0.52 1.35 2.29
CA GLY A 70 0.70 2.80 2.44
C GLY A 70 -0.60 3.59 2.19
N ILE A 71 -1.30 3.28 1.09
CA ILE A 71 -2.59 3.89 0.75
C ILE A 71 -3.64 3.52 1.80
N LEU A 72 -3.71 2.25 2.22
CA LEU A 72 -4.62 1.81 3.26
C LEU A 72 -4.43 2.62 4.56
N ALA A 73 -3.18 2.76 5.02
CA ALA A 73 -2.85 3.53 6.21
C ALA A 73 -3.27 5.00 6.08
N ALA A 74 -3.06 5.63 4.92
CA ALA A 74 -3.50 7.01 4.69
C ALA A 74 -5.03 7.16 4.70
N LEU A 75 -5.77 6.19 4.13
CA LEU A 75 -7.24 6.19 4.13
C LEU A 75 -7.81 5.99 5.55
N VAL A 76 -7.26 5.06 6.31
CA VAL A 76 -7.66 4.82 7.71
C VAL A 76 -7.33 6.04 8.57
N TRP A 77 -6.14 6.63 8.37
CA TRP A 77 -5.77 7.87 9.06
C TRP A 77 -6.78 8.99 8.77
N ARG A 78 -7.22 9.15 7.52
CA ARG A 78 -8.25 10.13 7.14
C ARG A 78 -9.57 9.85 7.86
N ALA A 79 -9.98 8.58 7.96
CA ALA A 79 -11.20 8.19 8.65
C ALA A 79 -11.13 8.36 10.18
N LEU A 80 -9.93 8.27 10.77
CA LEU A 80 -9.70 8.46 12.21
C LEU A 80 -9.39 9.90 12.60
N SER A 81 -8.84 10.72 11.69
CA SER A 81 -8.50 12.12 11.96
C SER A 81 -9.79 12.92 12.28
N PRO A 82 -9.76 13.85 13.26
CA PRO A 82 -8.58 14.38 13.97
C PRO A 82 -8.28 13.70 15.31
N LYS A 83 -8.75 12.47 15.57
CA LYS A 83 -8.53 11.79 16.87
C LYS A 83 -7.03 11.74 17.22
N ARG A 84 -6.72 11.88 18.52
CA ARG A 84 -5.34 11.91 19.05
C ARG A 84 -4.49 10.72 18.58
N LEU A 85 -5.10 9.55 18.49
CA LEU A 85 -4.44 8.30 18.11
C LEU A 85 -4.64 7.94 16.63
N ALA A 86 -5.02 8.89 15.76
CA ALA A 86 -5.31 8.58 14.35
C ALA A 86 -4.12 7.96 13.60
N TYR A 87 -2.89 8.44 13.83
CA TYR A 87 -1.69 7.87 13.19
C TYR A 87 -1.38 6.47 13.73
N ALA A 88 -1.39 6.29 15.05
CA ALA A 88 -1.13 4.99 15.67
C ALA A 88 -2.21 3.96 15.30
N GLY A 89 -3.48 4.34 15.35
CA GLY A 89 -4.60 3.49 14.98
C GLY A 89 -4.59 3.11 13.49
N ALA A 90 -4.21 4.04 12.61
CA ALA A 90 -4.08 3.74 11.18
C ALA A 90 -2.94 2.78 10.88
N TRP A 91 -1.78 2.96 11.54
CA TRP A 91 -0.66 2.05 11.42
C TRP A 91 -1.01 0.65 11.94
N LEU A 92 -1.57 0.56 13.15
CA LEU A 92 -2.01 -0.71 13.74
C LEU A 92 -3.05 -1.43 12.88
N PHE A 93 -4.01 -0.70 12.31
CA PHE A 93 -4.99 -1.27 11.40
C PHE A 93 -4.33 -1.83 10.14
N ALA A 94 -3.44 -1.07 9.50
CA ALA A 94 -2.75 -1.51 8.29
C ALA A 94 -1.84 -2.74 8.57
N THR A 95 -1.12 -2.75 9.69
CA THR A 95 -0.31 -3.90 10.13
C THR A 95 -1.17 -5.13 10.42
N ALA A 96 -2.30 -4.96 11.10
CA ALA A 96 -3.23 -6.07 11.34
C ALA A 96 -3.81 -6.60 10.03
N TYR A 97 -4.14 -5.71 9.08
CA TYR A 97 -4.62 -6.10 7.76
C TYR A 97 -3.54 -6.84 6.95
N ALA A 98 -2.27 -6.41 7.03
CA ALA A 98 -1.14 -7.11 6.41
C ALA A 98 -0.96 -8.52 6.99
N ALA A 99 -1.14 -8.70 8.29
CA ALA A 99 -1.12 -10.03 8.90
C ALA A 99 -2.28 -10.91 8.41
N THR A 100 -3.48 -10.35 8.20
CA THR A 100 -4.59 -11.12 7.61
C THR A 100 -4.34 -11.46 6.14
N ASP A 101 -3.66 -10.59 5.41
CA ASP A 101 -3.29 -10.81 4.02
C ASP A 101 -2.29 -11.96 3.87
N GLU A 102 -1.20 -11.94 4.64
CA GLU A 102 -0.22 -13.03 4.69
C GLU A 102 -0.83 -14.35 5.17
N TRP A 103 -1.78 -14.28 6.11
CA TRP A 103 -2.56 -15.45 6.52
C TRP A 103 -3.40 -16.00 5.37
N HIS A 104 -4.07 -15.16 4.58
CA HIS A 104 -4.80 -15.61 3.39
C HIS A 104 -3.86 -16.21 2.34
N GLN A 105 -2.74 -15.56 2.06
CA GLN A 105 -1.73 -16.05 1.10
C GLN A 105 -1.15 -17.41 1.53
N SER A 106 -1.15 -17.74 2.82
CA SER A 106 -0.68 -19.04 3.33
C SER A 106 -1.52 -20.24 2.83
N PHE A 107 -2.74 -19.99 2.36
CA PHE A 107 -3.61 -21.02 1.78
C PHE A 107 -3.36 -21.25 0.28
N GLU A 108 -2.55 -20.41 -0.37
CA GLU A 108 -2.20 -20.57 -1.77
C GLU A 108 -1.04 -21.58 -1.97
N PRO A 109 -1.23 -22.61 -2.80
CA PRO A 109 -0.19 -23.59 -3.08
C PRO A 109 1.09 -22.93 -3.62
N GLY A 110 2.23 -23.17 -2.96
CA GLY A 110 3.53 -22.66 -3.39
C GLY A 110 3.89 -21.26 -2.88
N ARG A 111 3.03 -20.62 -2.06
CA ARG A 111 3.41 -19.43 -1.28
C ARG A 111 3.87 -19.81 0.12
N THR A 112 4.88 -19.10 0.60
CA THR A 112 5.38 -19.24 1.98
C THR A 112 5.12 -17.94 2.70
N ALA A 113 4.08 -17.92 3.54
CA ALA A 113 3.79 -16.76 4.37
C ALA A 113 4.97 -16.49 5.29
N THR A 114 5.46 -15.24 5.32
CA THR A 114 6.64 -14.88 6.09
C THR A 114 6.36 -13.64 6.93
N PRO A 115 6.68 -13.63 8.24
CA PRO A 115 6.55 -12.43 9.07
C PRO A 115 7.34 -11.21 8.55
N LYS A 116 8.31 -11.44 7.66
CA LYS A 116 9.08 -10.39 6.98
C LYS A 116 8.20 -9.57 6.04
N ASP A 117 7.22 -10.17 5.38
CA ASP A 117 6.36 -9.48 4.43
C ASP A 117 5.40 -8.54 5.17
N VAL A 118 4.78 -9.02 6.28
CA VAL A 118 4.03 -8.15 7.22
C VAL A 118 4.88 -6.97 7.72
N ALA A 119 6.16 -7.18 7.99
CA ALA A 119 7.07 -6.13 8.44
C ALA A 119 7.36 -5.10 7.33
N ILE A 120 7.54 -5.54 6.09
CA ILE A 120 7.73 -4.65 4.93
C ILE A 120 6.49 -3.80 4.71
N ASP A 121 5.31 -4.40 4.77
CA ASP A 121 4.02 -3.70 4.58
C ASP A 121 3.75 -2.70 5.70
N SER A 122 4.07 -3.08 6.93
CA SER A 122 4.03 -2.20 8.09
C SER A 122 4.99 -1.02 7.96
N CYS A 123 6.16 -1.21 7.34
CA CYS A 123 7.08 -0.11 7.02
C CYS A 123 6.48 0.81 5.95
N GLY A 124 5.83 0.26 4.92
CA GLY A 124 5.09 1.04 3.91
C GLY A 124 4.01 1.93 4.50
N ALA A 125 3.19 1.34 5.37
CA ALA A 125 2.18 2.06 6.14
C ALA A 125 2.80 3.22 6.96
N LEU A 126 3.92 2.97 7.65
CA LEU A 126 4.62 3.98 8.44
C LEU A 126 5.15 5.13 7.56
N ILE A 127 5.80 4.81 6.44
CA ILE A 127 6.35 5.79 5.51
C ILE A 127 5.23 6.70 4.98
N ALA A 128 4.11 6.13 4.53
CA ALA A 128 2.97 6.89 4.03
C ALA A 128 2.41 7.85 5.10
N LEU A 129 2.30 7.39 6.35
CA LEU A 129 1.82 8.22 7.46
C LEU A 129 2.79 9.37 7.81
N LEU A 130 4.10 9.14 7.72
CA LEU A 130 5.11 10.19 7.90
C LEU A 130 5.01 11.26 6.79
N VAL A 131 4.79 10.85 5.55
CA VAL A 131 4.54 11.76 4.41
C VAL A 131 3.28 12.60 4.67
N VAL A 132 2.17 11.96 5.06
CA VAL A 132 0.92 12.66 5.41
C VAL A 132 1.16 13.69 6.52
N TRP A 133 1.89 13.31 7.57
CA TRP A 133 2.21 14.22 8.66
C TRP A 133 3.04 15.43 8.19
N GLY A 134 4.09 15.19 7.39
CA GLY A 134 4.95 16.22 6.83
C GLY A 134 4.19 17.21 5.95
N CYS A 135 3.39 16.69 5.01
CA CYS A 135 2.54 17.50 4.12
C CYS A 135 1.56 18.38 4.91
N ARG A 136 0.88 17.83 5.91
CA ARG A 136 -0.04 18.62 6.76
C ARG A 136 0.67 19.71 7.54
N ARG A 137 1.85 19.42 8.09
CA ARG A 137 2.64 20.41 8.83
C ARG A 137 3.07 21.55 7.90
N TRP A 138 3.49 21.23 6.68
CA TRP A 138 3.88 22.22 5.67
C TRP A 138 2.70 23.10 5.22
N LEU A 139 1.54 22.50 4.92
CA LEU A 139 0.33 23.23 4.53
C LEU A 139 -0.18 24.16 5.65
N ARG A 140 -0.12 23.73 6.92
CA ARG A 140 -0.48 24.56 8.08
C ARG A 140 0.45 25.77 8.22
N LYS A 141 1.77 25.57 8.06
CA LYS A 141 2.76 26.66 8.09
C LYS A 141 2.49 27.70 7.00
N LYS A 142 2.22 27.24 5.76
CA LYS A 142 1.86 28.14 4.65
C LYS A 142 0.62 28.98 4.95
N HIS A 143 -0.46 28.35 5.43
CA HIS A 143 -1.68 29.07 5.80
C HIS A 143 -1.45 30.12 6.90
N GLN A 144 -0.61 29.81 7.89
CA GLN A 144 -0.28 30.77 8.95
C GLN A 144 0.60 31.93 8.46
N ALA A 145 1.53 31.68 7.52
CA ALA A 145 2.34 32.73 6.92
C ALA A 145 1.48 33.71 6.11
N VAL A 146 0.51 33.21 5.33
CA VAL A 146 -0.44 34.06 4.58
C VAL A 146 -1.29 34.91 5.53
N LYS A 147 -1.82 34.34 6.62
CA LYS A 147 -2.62 35.09 7.61
C LYS A 147 -1.86 36.14 8.41
N ARG A 148 -0.52 36.11 8.44
CA ARG A 148 0.32 37.09 9.15
C ARG A 148 0.82 38.23 8.26
N GLY A 149 0.72 38.08 6.95
CA GLY A 149 1.11 39.08 5.95
C GLY A 149 -0.05 39.91 5.40
N VAL A 150 -1.26 39.68 5.91
CA VAL A 150 -2.49 40.49 5.73
C VAL A 150 -2.79 41.14 7.07
#